data_AF-A0AAU4LYJ7-F1
#
_entry.id   AF-A0AAU4LYJ7-F1
#
_cell.length_a   1.000
_cell.length_b   1.000
_cell.length_c   1.000
_cell.angle_alpha   90.00
_cell.angle_beta   90.00
_cell.angle_gamma   90.00
#
_symmetry.space_group_name_H-M   'P 1'
#
loop_
_entity.id
_entity.type
_entity.pdbx_description
1 polymer ?
#
loop_
_entity_poly.entity_id
_entity_poly.type
_entity_poly.pdbx_seq_one_letter_code
_entity_poly.pdbx_strand_id
1 'polypeptide(L)'
;MIFDLEGQSLVKAEDSYESVPTVNVRLWRADAVVLFDWLMSTDLDAVPITHPAQKQALADLLGRFEWACDVDITASTEEEIAEAQEAVAKDMGW
;
A
#
# COMPACT_ATOMS: atom_id res chain seq x y z
N MET A 1 30.83 27.33 -5.39
CA MET A 1 29.83 27.66 -4.36
C MET A 1 29.28 29.02 -4.72
N ILE A 2 27.96 29.17 -4.88
CA ILE A 2 27.32 30.45 -5.21
C ILE A 2 26.63 30.94 -3.94
N PHE A 3 26.88 32.19 -3.58
CA PHE A 3 26.30 32.87 -2.41
C PHE A 3 25.47 34.06 -2.92
N ASP A 4 24.43 34.45 -2.18
CA ASP A 4 23.72 35.70 -2.47
C ASP A 4 24.54 36.94 -2.06
N LEU A 5 24.01 38.13 -2.37
CA LEU A 5 24.65 39.42 -2.05
C LEU A 5 24.79 39.69 -0.54
N GLU A 6 24.14 38.89 0.31
CA GLU A 6 24.22 38.95 1.78
C GLU A 6 25.13 37.86 2.37
N GLY A 7 25.77 37.05 1.52
CA GLY A 7 26.70 36.00 1.95
C GLY A 7 26.02 34.73 2.48
N GLN A 8 24.71 34.57 2.27
CA GLN A 8 24.04 33.30 2.55
C GLN A 8 24.31 32.29 1.42
N SER A 9 24.56 31.04 1.83
CA SER A 9 24.82 29.96 0.90
C SER A 9 23.53 29.55 0.19
N LEU A 10 23.50 29.64 -1.14
CA LEU A 10 22.48 28.98 -1.98
C LEU A 10 22.81 27.49 -2.07
N VAL A 11 22.85 26.81 -0.92
CA VAL A 11 22.75 25.36 -0.89
C VAL A 11 21.30 25.02 -1.20
N LYS A 12 21.13 24.41 -2.38
CA LYS A 12 20.01 23.61 -2.86
C LYS A 12 19.07 23.21 -1.73
N ALA A 13 17.77 23.47 -1.90
CA ALA A 13 16.74 22.81 -1.11
C ALA A 13 17.01 21.31 -1.11
N GLU A 14 17.68 20.82 -0.07
CA GLU A 14 17.74 19.41 0.24
C GLU A 14 16.30 19.02 0.52
N ASP A 15 15.82 18.04 -0.25
CA ASP A 15 14.52 17.40 -0.07
C ASP A 15 14.32 17.05 1.41
N SER A 16 13.69 17.95 2.16
CA SER A 16 13.29 17.72 3.55
C SER A 16 11.93 17.00 3.57
N TYR A 17 11.81 15.96 2.77
CA TYR A 17 10.94 14.84 3.14
C TYR A 17 11.75 14.03 4.14
N GLU A 18 11.86 14.55 5.37
CA GLU A 18 12.15 13.75 6.53
C GLU A 18 11.30 12.48 6.40
N SER A 19 11.95 11.32 6.22
CA SER A 19 11.29 10.11 5.72
C SER A 19 10.05 9.85 6.56
N VAL A 20 8.87 9.96 5.95
CA VAL A 20 7.60 9.78 6.67
C VAL A 20 7.69 8.44 7.43
N PRO A 21 7.46 8.41 8.75
CA PRO A 21 7.59 7.19 9.52
C PRO A 21 6.77 6.05 8.91
N THR A 22 7.40 4.91 8.66
CA THR A 22 6.74 3.72 8.13
C THR A 22 6.41 2.73 9.25
N VAL A 23 5.42 1.89 9.00
CA VAL A 23 5.06 0.77 9.87
C VAL A 23 5.14 -0.54 9.09
N ASN A 24 5.54 -1.62 9.75
CA ASN A 24 5.47 -2.96 9.20
C ASN A 24 4.22 -3.66 9.76
N VAL A 25 3.36 -4.13 8.88
CA VAL A 25 2.17 -4.92 9.23
C VAL A 25 2.39 -6.34 8.76
N ARG A 26 2.42 -7.29 9.70
CA ARG A 26 2.46 -8.71 9.35
C ARG A 26 1.04 -9.20 9.12
N LEU A 27 0.75 -9.62 7.89
CA LEU A 27 -0.52 -10.21 7.49
C LEU A 27 -0.39 -11.72 7.34
N TRP A 28 -1.51 -12.44 7.46
CA TRP A 28 -1.57 -13.81 6.96
C TRP A 28 -1.55 -13.77 5.42
N ARG A 29 -0.96 -14.79 4.79
CA ARG A 29 -0.95 -14.88 3.32
C ARG A 29 -2.38 -14.83 2.75
N ALA A 30 -3.33 -15.52 3.39
CA ALA A 30 -4.72 -15.55 2.94
C ALA A 30 -5.33 -14.14 2.94
N ASP A 31 -5.15 -13.35 4.02
CA ASP A 31 -5.61 -11.96 4.08
C ASP A 31 -5.01 -11.12 2.94
N ALA A 32 -3.70 -11.26 2.71
CA ALA A 32 -3.01 -10.50 1.68
C ALA A 32 -3.51 -10.84 0.27
N VAL A 33 -3.74 -12.13 -0.02
CA VAL A 33 -4.32 -12.58 -1.30
C VAL A 33 -5.73 -12.02 -1.50
N VAL A 34 -6.60 -12.14 -0.50
CA VAL A 34 -7.99 -11.64 -0.56
C VAL A 34 -8.03 -10.12 -0.74
N LEU A 35 -7.20 -9.38 0.00
CA LEU A 35 -7.13 -7.92 -0.11
C LEU A 35 -6.54 -7.47 -1.44
N PHE A 36 -5.51 -8.14 -1.94
CA PHE A 36 -4.90 -7.82 -3.23
C PHE A 36 -5.88 -8.04 -4.37
N ASP A 37 -6.55 -9.19 -4.42
CA ASP A 37 -7.57 -9.50 -5.42
C ASP A 37 -8.72 -8.47 -5.39
N TRP A 38 -9.21 -8.13 -4.20
CA TRP A 38 -10.23 -7.10 -4.05
C TRP A 38 -9.75 -5.73 -4.54
N LEU A 39 -8.53 -5.30 -4.17
CA LEU A 39 -7.98 -4.01 -4.58
C LEU A 39 -7.75 -3.92 -6.11
N MET A 40 -7.37 -5.02 -6.75
CA MET A 40 -7.15 -5.08 -8.20
C MET A 40 -8.44 -5.07 -9.01
N SER A 41 -9.51 -5.65 -8.49
CA SER A 41 -10.79 -5.79 -9.19
C SER A 41 -11.81 -4.69 -8.85
N THR A 42 -11.59 -3.94 -7.77
CA THR A 42 -12.50 -2.89 -7.30
C THR A 42 -12.24 -1.56 -7.97
N ASP A 43 -13.31 -0.92 -8.45
CA ASP A 43 -13.28 0.50 -8.81
C ASP A 43 -13.16 1.34 -7.52
N LEU A 44 -11.96 1.84 -7.25
CA LEU A 44 -11.69 2.68 -6.07
C LEU A 44 -12.49 4.00 -6.09
N ASP A 45 -12.98 4.47 -7.24
CA ASP A 45 -13.84 5.65 -7.30
C ASP A 45 -15.25 5.39 -6.75
N ALA A 46 -15.69 4.12 -6.74
CA ALA A 46 -16.95 3.69 -6.17
C ALA A 46 -16.87 3.35 -4.67
N VAL A 47 -15.66 3.23 -4.10
CA VAL A 47 -15.49 2.92 -2.67
C VAL A 47 -15.95 4.12 -1.83
N PRO A 48 -16.89 3.92 -0.88
CA PRO A 48 -17.31 4.99 0.03
C PRO A 48 -16.16 5.52 0.86
N ILE A 49 -15.87 6.81 0.75
CA ILE A 49 -14.84 7.50 1.52
C ILE A 49 -15.42 8.71 2.25
N THR A 50 -14.87 8.99 3.43
CA THR A 50 -15.12 10.24 4.18
C THR A 50 -14.02 11.28 3.93
N HIS A 51 -12.86 10.85 3.40
CA HIS A 51 -11.73 11.73 3.12
C HIS A 51 -10.92 11.22 1.90
N PRO A 52 -10.46 12.10 0.98
CA PRO A 52 -9.69 11.69 -0.22
C PRO A 52 -8.45 10.83 0.08
N ALA A 53 -7.79 11.09 1.21
CA ALA A 53 -6.61 10.31 1.64
C ALA A 53 -6.89 8.82 1.84
N GLN A 54 -8.13 8.39 2.10
CA GLN A 54 -8.47 6.97 2.23
C GLN A 54 -8.26 6.23 0.90
N LYS A 55 -8.67 6.85 -0.21
CA LYS A 55 -8.45 6.29 -1.55
C LYS A 55 -6.96 6.21 -1.88
N GLN A 56 -6.21 7.26 -1.56
CA GLN A 56 -4.76 7.24 -1.73
C GLN A 56 -4.10 6.14 -0.89
N ALA A 57 -4.52 5.96 0.36
CA ALA A 57 -3.99 4.91 1.21
C ALA A 57 -4.28 3.50 0.68
N LEU A 58 -5.44 3.26 0.06
CA LEU A 58 -5.76 1.99 -0.60
C LEU A 58 -4.89 1.76 -1.84
N ALA A 59 -4.70 2.80 -2.66
CA ALA A 59 -3.81 2.72 -3.82
C ALA A 59 -2.34 2.48 -3.40
N ASP A 60 -1.88 3.17 -2.35
CA ASP A 60 -0.55 2.98 -1.80
C ASP A 60 -0.39 1.56 -1.22
N LEU A 61 -1.41 1.02 -0.55
CA LEU A 61 -1.42 -0.35 -0.04
C LEU A 61 -1.37 -1.37 -1.18
N LEU A 62 -2.13 -1.17 -2.26
CA LEU A 62 -2.06 -2.02 -3.45
C LEU A 62 -0.62 -2.04 -4.01
N GLY A 63 -0.02 -0.87 -4.19
CA GLY A 63 1.38 -0.78 -4.62
C GLY A 63 2.31 -1.56 -3.68
N ARG A 64 2.14 -1.42 -2.36
CA ARG A 64 2.96 -2.16 -1.38
C ARG A 64 2.86 -3.68 -1.53
N PHE A 65 1.68 -4.22 -1.85
CA PHE A 65 1.54 -5.65 -2.14
C PHE A 65 2.34 -6.08 -3.38
N GLU A 66 2.49 -5.22 -4.38
CA GLU A 66 3.25 -5.55 -5.60
C GLU A 66 4.76 -5.60 -5.39
N TRP A 67 5.33 -4.72 -4.55
CA TRP A 67 6.79 -4.56 -4.46
C TRP A 67 7.41 -4.81 -3.08
N ALA A 68 6.61 -4.88 -2.01
CA ALA A 68 7.10 -5.02 -0.64
C ALA A 68 6.68 -6.33 0.05
N CYS A 69 5.89 -7.18 -0.62
CA CYS A 69 5.48 -8.45 -0.06
C CYS A 69 6.61 -9.49 -0.14
N ASP A 70 6.90 -10.15 0.97
CA ASP A 70 7.96 -11.17 1.04
C ASP A 70 7.64 -12.45 0.24
N VAL A 71 6.37 -12.64 -0.12
CA VAL A 71 5.85 -13.76 -0.90
C VAL A 71 5.08 -13.18 -2.08
N ASP A 72 5.29 -13.74 -3.28
CA ASP A 72 4.52 -13.36 -4.46
C ASP A 72 3.06 -13.80 -4.31
N ILE A 73 2.19 -12.81 -4.14
CA ILE A 73 0.73 -12.97 -4.14
C ILE A 73 0.11 -12.43 -5.44
N THR A 74 0.89 -11.73 -6.27
CA THR A 74 0.41 -11.08 -7.51
C THR A 74 0.08 -12.10 -8.60
N ALA A 75 0.69 -13.28 -8.52
CA ALA A 75 0.47 -14.40 -9.43
C ALA A 75 -0.53 -15.45 -8.90
N SER A 76 -1.32 -15.11 -7.86
CA SER A 76 -2.29 -16.05 -7.28
C SER A 76 -3.33 -16.47 -8.32
N THR A 77 -3.60 -17.76 -8.39
CA THR A 77 -4.63 -18.34 -9.27
C THR A 77 -6.04 -18.16 -8.69
N GLU A 78 -7.07 -18.33 -9.53
CA GLU A 78 -8.47 -18.32 -9.06
C GLU A 78 -8.75 -19.36 -7.96
N GLU A 79 -8.11 -20.53 -8.03
CA GLU A 79 -8.21 -21.58 -7.01
C GLU A 79 -7.59 -21.12 -5.69
N GLU A 80 -6.39 -20.54 -5.72
CA GLU A 80 -5.73 -20.01 -4.52
C GLU A 80 -6.49 -18.81 -3.90
N ILE A 81 -7.12 -17.98 -4.72
CA ILE A 81 -7.98 -16.89 -4.25
C ILE A 81 -9.20 -17.47 -3.52
N ALA A 82 -9.85 -18.48 -4.09
CA ALA A 82 -11.00 -19.15 -3.46
C ALA A 82 -10.60 -19.81 -2.13
N GLU A 83 -9.47 -20.54 -2.09
CA GLU A 83 -8.94 -21.14 -0.87
C GLU A 83 -8.60 -20.08 0.20
N ALA A 84 -8.02 -18.95 -0.22
CA ALA A 84 -7.74 -17.84 0.69
C ALA A 84 -9.02 -17.23 1.27
N GLN A 85 -10.06 -17.02 0.45
CA GLN A 85 -11.36 -16.53 0.90
C GLN A 85 -12.01 -17.48 1.91
N GLU A 86 -11.99 -18.80 1.65
CA GLU A 86 -12.50 -19.80 2.59
C GLU A 86 -11.72 -19.81 3.91
N ALA A 87 -10.39 -19.70 3.84
CA ALA A 87 -9.53 -19.67 5.02
C ALA A 87 -9.80 -18.44 5.89
N VAL A 88 -9.96 -17.26 5.29
CA VAL A 88 -10.32 -16.02 5.98
C VAL A 88 -11.73 -16.12 6.58
N ALA A 89 -12.73 -16.58 5.80
CA ALA A 89 -14.10 -16.73 6.28
C ALA A 89 -14.19 -17.66 7.50
N LYS A 90 -13.47 -18.78 7.47
CA LYS A 90 -13.40 -19.73 8.58
C LYS A 90 -12.81 -19.11 9.84
N ASP A 91 -11.75 -18.31 9.73
CA ASP A 91 -11.14 -17.62 10.88
C ASP A 91 -12.11 -16.58 11.49
N MET A 92 -12.91 -15.92 10.63
CA MET A 92 -13.97 -15.01 11.06
C MET A 92 -15.21 -15.70 11.67
N GLY A 93 -15.30 -17.03 11.57
CA GLY A 93 -16.43 -17.82 12.04
C GLY A 93 -17.68 -17.71 11.17
N TRP A 94 -17.50 -17.45 9.87
CA TRP A 94 -18.56 -17.39 8.87
C TRP A 94 -18.82 -18.74 8.20
#